data_AF-A0A8T4L4J1-F1
#
_entry.id   AF-A0A8T4L4J1-F1
#
_cell.length_a   1.000
_cell.length_b   1.000
_cell.length_c   1.000
_cell.angle_alpha   90.00
_cell.angle_beta   90.00
_cell.angle_gamma   90.00
#
_symmetry.space_group_name_H-M   'P 1'
#
loop_
_entity.id
_entity.type
_entity.pdbx_description
1 polymer ?
#
loop_
_entity_poly.entity_id
_entity_poly.type
_entity_poly.pdbx_seq_one_letter_code
_entity_poly.pdbx_strand_id
1 'polypeptide(L)' 'MDLSDYTKRSQKAAYSAPGARQKKCMQCGKVLENDGSHLYFQRFCSQLCKEKYMEL' A
#
# COMPACT_ATOMS: atom_id res chain seq x y z
N MET A 1 -26.05 13.59 28.04
CA MET A 1 -25.28 13.14 26.87
C MET A 1 -23.83 13.06 27.32
N ASP A 2 -23.35 11.86 27.60
CA ASP A 2 -22.04 11.65 28.22
C ASP A 2 -20.94 11.67 27.16
N LEU A 3 -19.96 12.58 27.32
CA LEU A 3 -18.87 12.81 26.35
C LEU A 3 -17.85 11.65 26.32
N SER A 4 -17.95 10.70 27.25
CA SER A 4 -16.99 9.60 27.43
C SER A 4 -17.17 8.46 26.43
N ASP A 5 -18.32 8.38 25.75
CA ASP A 5 -18.58 7.34 24.74
C ASP A 5 -17.98 7.68 23.37
N TYR A 6 -17.65 8.95 23.12
CA TYR A 6 -17.16 9.39 21.82
C TYR A 6 -15.70 9.02 21.56
N THR A 7 -14.89 8.85 22.61
CA THR A 7 -13.45 8.54 22.50
C THR A 7 -13.16 7.06 22.28
N LYS A 8 -14.09 6.15 22.61
CA LYS A 8 -13.88 4.70 22.44
C LYS A 8 -14.04 4.21 21.00
N ARG A 9 -14.69 4.97 20.12
CA ARG A 9 -14.90 4.55 18.71
C ARG A 9 -13.73 4.92 17.78
N SER A 10 -12.85 5.83 18.19
CA SER A 10 -11.76 6.33 17.34
C SER A 10 -10.44 5.55 17.43
N GLN A 11 -10.31 4.58 18.34
CA GLN A 11 -9.07 3.79 18.49
C GLN A 11 -9.07 2.45 17.74
N LYS A 12 -10.20 2.03 17.14
CA LYS A 12 -10.26 0.77 16.37
C LYS A 12 -9.91 0.89 14.89
N ALA A 13 -9.65 2.09 14.37
CA ALA A 13 -9.42 2.30 12.93
C ALA A 13 -7.95 2.45 12.53
N ALA A 14 -7.01 2.60 13.47
CA ALA A 14 -5.66 3.06 13.13
C ALA A 14 -4.56 1.97 13.11
N TYR A 15 -4.77 0.79 13.70
CA TYR A 15 -3.67 -0.17 13.90
C TYR A 15 -4.04 -1.64 13.71
N SER A 16 -4.63 -1.97 12.56
CA SER A 16 -4.56 -3.29 11.90
C SER A 16 -5.68 -3.38 10.88
N ALA A 17 -5.45 -2.91 9.66
CA ALA A 17 -6.15 -3.51 8.53
C ALA A 17 -5.32 -4.76 8.13
N PRO A 18 -5.77 -6.00 8.42
CA PRO A 18 -5.18 -7.23 7.87
C PRO A 18 -5.45 -7.36 6.35
N GLY A 19 -5.33 -6.25 5.64
CA GLY A 19 -5.71 -6.07 4.25
C GLY A 19 -4.95 -4.90 3.63
N ALA A 20 -3.71 -4.64 4.10
CA ALA A 20 -2.75 -3.91 3.30
C ALA A 20 -2.64 -4.67 1.97
N ARG A 21 -3.45 -4.26 0.99
CA ARG A 21 -3.56 -4.90 -0.31
C ARG A 21 -2.15 -4.95 -0.85
N GLN A 22 -1.58 -6.15 -0.85
CA GLN A 22 -0.26 -6.42 -1.38
C GLN A 22 -0.21 -5.77 -2.77
N LYS A 23 0.57 -4.70 -2.90
CA LYS A 23 0.67 -3.99 -4.17
C LYS A 23 1.38 -4.93 -5.13
N LYS A 24 0.81 -5.17 -6.31
CA LYS A 24 1.43 -6.00 -7.35
C LYS A 24 2.09 -5.10 -8.38
N CYS A 25 3.15 -5.61 -9.00
CA CYS A 25 3.86 -4.92 -10.06
C CYS A 25 2.94 -4.81 -11.27
N MET A 26 2.79 -3.62 -11.85
CA MET A 26 1.96 -3.44 -13.04
C MET A 26 2.48 -4.26 -14.23
N GLN A 27 3.80 -4.43 -14.34
CA GLN A 27 4.40 -5.12 -15.48
C GLN A 27 4.44 -6.65 -15.32
N CYS A 28 4.89 -7.15 -14.17
CA CYS A 28 5.14 -8.58 -13.98
C CYS A 28 4.17 -9.25 -12.99
N GLY A 29 3.26 -8.50 -12.37
CA GLY A 29 2.31 -9.03 -11.38
C GLY A 29 2.92 -9.49 -10.06
N LYS A 30 4.24 -9.38 -9.88
CA LYS A 30 4.95 -9.78 -8.66
C LYS A 30 4.46 -8.97 -7.46
N VAL A 31 4.30 -9.61 -6.31
CA VAL A 31 3.96 -8.91 -5.06
C VAL A 31 5.13 -8.01 -4.68
N LEU A 32 4.86 -6.71 -4.52
CA LEU A 32 5.80 -5.76 -3.97
C LEU A 32 5.66 -5.75 -2.46
N GLU A 33 6.80 -5.87 -1.81
CA GLU A 33 6.95 -5.56 -0.41
C GLU A 33 7.10 -4.05 -0.24
N ASN A 34 6.57 -3.53 0.88
CA ASN A 34 6.64 -2.10 1.17
C ASN A 34 8.04 -1.76 1.67
N ASP A 35 8.92 -1.46 0.73
CA ASP A 35 10.31 -1.08 0.97
C ASP A 35 10.48 0.46 1.16
N GLY A 36 9.39 1.24 1.10
CA GLY A 36 9.45 2.71 1.13
C GLY A 36 10.06 3.35 -0.14
N SER A 37 10.55 2.55 -1.07
CA SER A 37 11.11 2.97 -2.35
C SER A 37 10.08 3.65 -3.27
N HIS A 38 10.50 4.67 -4.04
CA HIS A 38 9.65 5.35 -5.03
C HIS A 38 9.02 4.41 -6.07
N LEU A 39 9.68 3.27 -6.33
CA LEU A 39 9.19 2.18 -7.18
C LEU A 39 7.94 1.50 -6.60
N TYR A 40 7.86 1.34 -5.28
CA TYR A 40 6.70 0.78 -4.58
C TYR A 40 5.47 1.67 -4.74
N PHE A 41 5.64 2.99 -4.66
CA PHE A 41 4.56 3.95 -4.90
C PHE A 41 4.08 3.93 -6.35
N GLN A 42 5.00 3.74 -7.29
CA GLN A 42 4.70 3.60 -8.72
C GLN A 42 4.23 2.18 -9.10
N ARG A 43 4.13 1.23 -8.16
CA ARG A 43 3.75 -0.17 -8.40
C ARG A 43 4.68 -0.90 -9.39
N PHE A 44 5.99 -0.67 -9.29
CA PHE A 44 7.01 -1.42 -10.02
C PHE A 44 7.98 -2.12 -9.07
N CYS A 45 8.29 -3.39 -9.33
CA CYS A 45 9.23 -4.14 -8.50
C CYS A 45 10.70 -3.86 -8.86
N SER A 46 10.98 -3.22 -10.00
CA SER A 46 12.33 -2.89 -10.47
C SER A 46 12.27 -1.75 -11.48
N GLN A 47 13.40 -1.07 -11.69
CA GLN A 47 13.52 -0.07 -12.76
C GLN A 47 13.30 -0.69 -14.14
N LEU A 48 13.81 -1.90 -14.39
CA LEU A 48 13.57 -2.64 -15.65
C LEU A 48 12.08 -2.84 -15.96
N CYS A 49 11.26 -3.14 -14.93
CA CYS A 49 9.81 -3.26 -15.11
C CYS A 49 9.14 -1.92 -15.41
N LYS A 50 9.69 -0.82 -14.90
CA LYS A 50 9.22 0.54 -15.19
C LYS A 50 9.58 0.95 -16.61
N GLU A 51 10.82 0.70 -17.05
CA GLU A 51 11.28 1.00 -18.41
C GLU A 51 10.43 0.25 -19.44
N LYS A 52 10.27 -1.07 -19.29
CA LYS A 52 9.40 -1.86 -20.18
C LYS A 52 7.95 -1.38 -20.24
N TYR A 53 7.45 -0.77 -19.17
CA TYR A 53 6.10 -0.23 -19.12
C TYR A 53 6.01 1.16 -19.79
N MET A 54 7.10 1.94 -19.76
CA MET A 54 7.18 3.25 -20.43
C MET A 54 7.47 3.15 -21.93
N GLU A 55 8.05 2.04 -22.38
CA GLU A 55 8.31 1.75 -23.80
C GLU A 55 7.09 1.18 -24.54
N LEU A 56 5.99 0.94 -23.83
CA LEU A 56 4.71 0.40 -24.33
C LEU A 56 3.71 1.52 -24.58
#